data_AF-A0A1M5NGL1-F1
#
_entry.id   AF-A0A1M5NGL1-F1
#
_cell.length_a   1.000
_cell.length_b   1.000
_cell.length_c   1.000
_cell.angle_alpha   90.00
_cell.angle_beta   90.00
_cell.angle_gamma   90.00
#
_symmetry.space_group_name_H-M   'P 1'
#
loop_
_entity.id
_entity.type
_entity.pdbx_description
1 polymer ?
#
loop_
_entity_poly.entity_id
_entity_poly.type
_entity_poly.pdbx_seq_one_letter_code
_entity_poly.pdbx_strand_id
1 'polypeptide(L)' 'MRSILLLAAFATFSIHANAQWNLTSDNYTTGKVGIGIQFPTSKLDVRDGTIQMIPNAAHVRTTQLAGIYRF' A
#
# COMPACT_ATOMS: atom_id res chain seq x y z
N MET A 1 35.66 -16.37 -20.43
CA MET A 1 35.18 -16.34 -19.02
C MET A 1 34.75 -14.94 -18.56
N ARG A 2 35.55 -13.88 -18.80
CA ARG A 2 35.22 -12.50 -18.37
C ARG A 2 33.92 -11.93 -18.99
N SER A 3 33.61 -12.30 -20.24
CA SER A 3 32.42 -11.78 -20.95
C SER A 3 31.09 -12.38 -20.49
N ILE A 4 31.07 -13.64 -20.04
CA ILE A 4 29.88 -14.31 -19.48
C ILE A 4 29.54 -13.75 -18.09
N LEU A 5 30.56 -13.42 -17.30
CA LEU A 5 30.39 -12.80 -15.99
C LEU A 5 29.77 -11.39 -16.09
N LEU A 6 30.15 -10.61 -17.10
CA LEU A 6 29.52 -9.31 -17.38
C LEU A 6 28.04 -9.46 -17.78
N LEU A 7 27.72 -10.40 -18.66
CA LEU A 7 26.34 -10.60 -19.11
C LEU A 7 25.41 -11.05 -17.96
N ALA A 8 25.88 -11.92 -17.07
CA ALA A 8 25.12 -12.34 -15.88
C ALA A 8 24.89 -11.17 -14.89
N ALA A 9 25.88 -10.28 -14.72
CA ALA A 9 25.74 -9.07 -13.90
C ALA A 9 24.72 -8.07 -14.50
N PHE A 10 24.71 -7.88 -15.81
CA PHE A 10 23.72 -7.05 -16.50
C PHE A 10 22.30 -7.64 -16.46
N ALA A 11 22.18 -8.96 -16.66
CA ALA A 11 20.90 -9.66 -16.57
C ALA A 11 20.33 -9.55 -15.15
N THR A 12 21.17 -9.74 -14.12
CA THR A 12 20.74 -9.66 -12.71
C THR A 12 20.41 -8.24 -12.25
N PHE A 13 21.10 -7.20 -12.74
CA PHE A 13 20.73 -5.81 -12.46
C PHE A 13 19.35 -5.44 -13.04
N SER A 14 19.04 -5.96 -14.24
CA SER A 14 17.78 -5.69 -14.95
C SER A 14 16.53 -6.30 -14.29
N ILE A 15 16.68 -7.30 -13.40
CA ILE A 15 15.56 -7.97 -12.70
C ILE A 15 15.27 -7.39 -11.30
N HIS A 16 16.13 -6.52 -10.76
CA HIS A 16 16.02 -6.06 -9.37
C HIS A 16 15.61 -4.60 -9.19
N ALA A 17 15.27 -3.87 -10.26
CA ALA A 17 14.77 -2.50 -10.17
C ALA A 17 13.24 -2.45 -9.99
N ASN A 18 12.68 -3.18 -9.01
CA ASN A 18 11.29 -3.03 -8.56
C ASN A 18 11.26 -2.32 -7.19
N ALA A 19 11.97 -1.19 -7.08
CA ALA A 19 11.69 -0.22 -6.01
C ALA A 19 10.61 0.75 -6.51
N GLN A 20 9.43 0.23 -6.87
CA GLN A 20 8.37 1.08 -7.40
C GLN A 20 7.64 1.78 -6.25
N TRP A 21 8.09 3.00 -5.95
CA TRP A 21 7.21 4.10 -5.56
C TRP A 21 7.08 4.99 -6.78
N ASN A 22 6.17 4.64 -7.69
CA ASN A 22 5.91 5.51 -8.84
C ASN A 22 5.12 6.72 -8.32
N LEU A 23 5.70 7.92 -8.34
CA LEU A 23 5.09 9.14 -7.79
C LEU A 23 3.87 9.62 -8.60
N THR A 24 3.58 8.99 -9.74
CA THR A 24 2.52 9.39 -10.68
C THR A 24 1.46 8.31 -10.90
N SER A 25 1.58 7.15 -10.27
CA SER A 25 0.65 6.03 -10.43
C SER A 25 0.38 5.37 -9.09
N ASP A 26 -0.88 4.99 -8.84
CA ASP A 26 -1.28 4.31 -7.61
C ASP A 26 -0.40 3.07 -7.37
N ASN A 27 0.18 2.97 -6.18
CA ASN A 27 0.95 1.80 -5.79
C ASN A 27 -0.01 0.65 -5.42
N TYR A 28 -0.41 -0.13 -6.41
CA TYR A 28 -1.26 -1.31 -6.21
C TYR A 28 -0.45 -2.46 -5.58
N THR A 29 -0.50 -2.58 -4.26
CA THR A 29 -0.07 -3.82 -3.60
C THR A 29 -1.20 -4.84 -3.66
N THR A 30 -0.93 -6.07 -4.08
CA THR A 30 -1.90 -7.18 -3.96
C THR A 30 -2.18 -7.55 -2.49
N GLY A 31 -1.29 -7.14 -1.58
CA GLY A 31 -1.36 -7.36 -0.13
C GLY A 31 -2.34 -6.48 0.64
N LYS A 32 -2.12 -6.42 1.96
CA LYS A 32 -2.83 -5.56 2.92
C LYS A 32 -1.86 -4.50 3.44
N VAL A 33 -2.35 -3.30 3.72
CA VAL A 33 -1.54 -2.22 4.31
C VAL A 33 -1.83 -2.16 5.80
N GLY A 34 -0.81 -2.44 6.61
CA GLY A 34 -0.84 -2.30 8.06
C GLY A 34 -0.04 -1.08 8.51
N ILE A 35 -0.63 -0.21 9.32
CA ILE A 35 0.06 0.90 9.99
C ILE A 35 -0.01 0.65 11.50
N GLY A 36 1.13 0.60 12.18
CA GLY A 36 1.19 0.27 13.61
C GLY A 36 0.86 -1.18 13.97
N ILE A 37 0.71 -2.07 12.97
CA ILE A 37 0.34 -3.48 13.16
C ILE A 37 1.17 -4.40 12.27
N GLN A 38 1.64 -5.52 12.81
CA GLN A 38 2.44 -6.51 12.09
C GLN A 38 1.60 -7.40 11.14
N PHE A 39 0.37 -7.74 11.54
CA PHE A 39 -0.49 -8.70 10.82
C PHE A 39 -1.87 -8.11 10.54
N PRO A 40 -2.02 -7.28 9.51
CA PRO A 40 -3.31 -6.67 9.17
C PRO A 40 -4.38 -7.71 8.82
N THR A 41 -5.58 -7.59 9.40
CA THR A 41 -6.69 -8.52 9.12
C THR A 41 -7.60 -8.01 7.99
N SER A 42 -7.64 -6.71 7.75
CA SER A 42 -8.36 -6.03 6.66
C SER A 42 -7.41 -5.47 5.59
N LYS A 43 -7.96 -5.00 4.44
CA LYS A 43 -7.16 -4.40 3.36
C LYS A 43 -6.36 -3.17 3.80
N LEU A 44 -6.94 -2.37 4.68
CA LEU A 44 -6.30 -1.30 5.43
C LEU A 44 -6.58 -1.53 6.92
N ASP A 45 -5.54 -1.64 7.74
CA ASP A 45 -5.61 -1.81 9.20
C ASP A 45 -4.65 -0.81 9.85
N VAL A 46 -5.20 0.17 10.57
CA VAL A 46 -4.43 1.23 11.24
C VAL A 46 -4.65 1.08 12.73
N ARG A 47 -3.58 0.77 13.46
CA ARG A 47 -3.56 0.74 14.92
C ARG A 47 -2.69 1.88 15.44
N ASP A 48 -3.11 2.46 16.56
CA ASP A 48 -2.38 3.52 17.27
C ASP A 48 -2.07 4.76 16.40
N GLY A 49 -2.88 5.02 15.38
CA GLY A 49 -2.75 6.14 14.45
C GLY A 49 -4.07 6.84 14.15
N THR A 50 -4.04 7.91 13.36
CA THR A 50 -5.23 8.67 12.94
C THR A 50 -5.43 8.56 11.43
N ILE A 51 -6.65 8.27 11.00
CA ILE A 51 -7.04 8.33 9.58
C ILE A 51 -7.75 9.67 9.35
N GLN A 52 -7.11 10.57 8.61
CA GLN A 52 -7.75 11.81 8.18
C GLN A 52 -8.44 11.60 6.83
N MET A 53 -9.76 11.67 6.83
CA MET A 53 -10.56 11.71 5.61
C MET A 53 -11.01 13.15 5.38
N ILE A 54 -10.63 13.76 4.26
CA ILE A 54 -11.13 15.08 3.86
C ILE A 54 -12.24 14.84 2.83
N PRO A 55 -13.52 14.72 3.24
CA PRO A 55 -14.60 14.53 2.29
C PRO A 55 -14.72 15.71 1.34
N ASN A 56 -14.75 15.43 0.04
CA ASN A 56 -15.64 16.20 -0.84
C ASN A 56 -17.05 15.68 -0.56
N ALA A 57 -18.02 16.58 -0.32
CA ALA A 57 -19.37 16.22 0.14
C ALA A 57 -20.09 15.16 -0.72
N ALA A 58 -19.65 14.94 -1.96
CA ALA A 58 -20.15 13.90 -2.86
C ALA A 58 -19.60 12.47 -2.62
N HIS A 59 -18.46 12.32 -1.94
CA HIS A 59 -17.69 11.05 -1.91
C HIS A 59 -17.74 10.28 -0.58
N VAL A 60 -18.15 10.92 0.52
CA VAL A 60 -18.35 10.21 1.79
C VAL A 60 -19.82 9.81 1.92
N ARG A 61 -20.11 8.56 1.53
CA ARG A 61 -21.36 7.88 1.90
C ARG A 61 -21.25 7.46 3.36
N THR A 62 -21.46 8.39 4.29
CA THR A 62 -21.76 8.00 5.66
C THR A 62 -23.13 7.32 5.63
N THR A 63 -23.18 6.01 5.83
CA THR A 63 -24.43 5.37 6.26
C THR A 63 -24.67 5.82 7.71
N GLN A 64 -25.28 6.99 7.91
CA GLN A 64 -25.87 7.32 9.20
C GLN A 64 -27.05 6.39 9.40
N LEU A 65 -26.80 5.19 9.92
CA LEU A 65 -27.79 4.51 10.72
C LEU A 65 -27.89 5.33 12.01
N ALA A 66 -28.95 6.12 12.09
CA ALA A 66 -29.34 6.78 13.33
C ALA A 66 -29.57 5.70 14.39
N GLY A 67 -28.56 5.46 15.21
CA GLY A 67 -28.65 4.62 16.40
C GLY A 67 -27.85 3.32 16.30
N ILE A 68 -27.09 3.10 17.38
CA ILE A 68 -26.48 1.83 17.81
C ILE A 68 -25.24 1.50 16.94
N TYR A 69 -23.99 1.72 17.37
CA TYR A 69 -23.34 1.14 18.54
C TYR A 69 -22.32 2.12 19.17
N ARG A 70 -22.31 2.15 20.50
CA ARG A 70 -21.27 2.77 21.34
C ARG A 70 -20.13 1.77 21.55
N PHE A 71 -18.90 2.28 21.54
CA PHE A 71 -17.82 1.78 22.37
C PHE A 71 -17.49 2.89 23.37
#